data_AF-A0A538AZN4-F1
#
_entry.id   AF-A0A538AZN4-F1
#
_cell.length_a   1.000
_cell.length_b   1.000
_cell.length_c   1.000
_cell.angle_alpha   90.00
_cell.angle_beta   90.00
_cell.angle_gamma   90.00
#
_symmetry.space_group_name_H-M   'P 1'
#
loop_
_entity.id
_entity.type
_entity.pdbx_description
1 polymer ?
#
loop_
_entity_poly.entity_id
_entity_poly.type
_entity_poly.pdbx_seq_one_letter_code
_entity_poly.pdbx_strand_id
1 'polypeptide(L)'
;HTMALIHDDVMDGSAARRGRPTVHARQAEAAARRGQAEPERIGTAVAILAGDLASVLADQLLLESGFPPVRLAAALERYHRMRTEMAAGAHLGLIDADADARLLAALKGGSYTVEGPMIDANKLIAEAKDALDPDVLDADAIQALGLLADLVGGS
;
A
#
# COMPACT_ATOMS: atom_id res chain seq x y z
N HIS A 1 -0.21 -1.26 5.66
CA HIS A 1 0.48 0.03 5.65
C HIS A 1 0.87 0.46 4.23
N THR A 2 1.47 -0.41 3.43
CA THR A 2 1.94 -0.07 2.06
C THR A 2 0.86 0.46 1.12
N MET A 3 -0.26 -0.26 1.00
CA MET A 3 -1.40 0.20 0.20
C MET A 3 -1.81 1.64 0.55
N ALA A 4 -1.93 1.93 1.85
CA ALA A 4 -2.27 3.26 2.35
C ALA A 4 -1.31 4.34 1.84
N LEU A 5 0.01 4.10 1.94
CA LEU A 5 1.01 5.07 1.51
C LEU A 5 0.99 5.31 -0.01
N ILE A 6 0.86 4.24 -0.80
CA ILE A 6 0.83 4.35 -2.26
C ILE A 6 -0.40 5.14 -2.72
N HIS A 7 -1.57 4.85 -2.13
CA HIS A 7 -2.79 5.58 -2.46
C HIS A 7 -2.79 7.02 -1.92
N ASP A 8 -2.29 7.27 -0.71
CA ASP A 8 -2.12 8.65 -0.19
C ASP A 8 -1.18 9.47 -1.08
N ASP A 9 -0.06 8.88 -1.56
CA ASP A 9 0.86 9.57 -2.48
C ASP A 9 0.15 10.02 -3.76
N VAL A 10 -0.76 9.20 -4.30
CA VAL A 10 -1.56 9.55 -5.48
C VAL A 10 -2.59 10.64 -5.16
N MET A 11 -3.35 10.48 -4.07
CA MET A 11 -4.38 11.45 -3.67
C MET A 11 -3.79 12.83 -3.36
N ASP A 12 -2.62 12.87 -2.73
CA ASP A 12 -1.93 14.11 -2.36
C ASP A 12 -1.08 14.70 -3.51
N GLY A 13 -0.96 14.00 -4.65
CA GLY A 13 -0.08 14.41 -5.76
C GLY A 13 1.40 14.50 -5.36
N SER A 14 1.82 13.68 -4.40
CA SER A 14 3.17 13.74 -3.82
C SER A 14 4.20 13.13 -4.76
N ALA A 15 5.04 13.96 -5.38
CA ALA A 15 6.10 13.47 -6.27
C ALA A 15 7.20 12.67 -5.53
N ALA A 16 7.39 12.91 -4.24
CA ALA A 16 8.39 12.22 -3.42
C ALA A 16 7.92 12.00 -1.98
N ARG A 17 8.33 10.88 -1.40
CA ARG A 17 8.15 10.53 0.02
C ARG A 17 9.51 10.22 0.63
N ARG A 18 9.86 10.96 1.68
CA ARG A 18 11.13 10.82 2.43
C ARG A 18 12.38 10.81 1.51
N GLY A 19 12.38 11.70 0.51
CA GLY A 19 13.50 11.86 -0.43
C GLY A 19 13.56 10.84 -1.57
N ARG A 20 12.60 9.91 -1.68
CA ARG A 20 12.50 8.96 -2.80
C ARG A 20 11.27 9.28 -3.66
N PRO A 21 11.33 9.12 -4.99
CA PRO A 21 10.15 9.33 -5.82
C PRO A 21 9.07 8.29 -5.50
N THR A 22 7.82 8.72 -5.50
CA THR A 22 6.65 7.87 -5.22
C THR A 22 6.36 6.92 -6.39
N VAL A 23 5.54 5.88 -6.18
CA VAL A 23 5.26 4.85 -7.20
C VAL A 23 4.72 5.50 -8.49
N HIS A 24 3.76 6.42 -8.38
CA HIS A 24 3.20 7.08 -9.55
C HIS A 24 4.25 7.94 -10.28
N ALA A 25 5.07 8.69 -9.55
CA ALA A 25 6.12 9.53 -10.14
C ALA A 25 7.18 8.68 -10.86
N ARG A 26 7.63 7.57 -10.25
CA ARG A 26 8.60 6.65 -10.87
C ARG A 26 8.07 6.03 -12.16
N GLN A 27 6.80 5.63 -12.15
CA GLN A 27 6.18 4.96 -13.29
C GLN A 27 5.82 5.94 -14.40
N ALA A 28 5.44 7.17 -14.06
CA ALA A 28 5.31 8.25 -15.03
C ALA A 28 6.65 8.55 -15.71
N GLU A 29 7.74 8.66 -14.94
CA GLU A 29 9.08 8.87 -15.50
C GLU A 29 9.51 7.70 -16.40
N ALA A 30 9.24 6.46 -15.99
CA ALA A 30 9.53 5.28 -16.79
C ALA A 30 8.72 5.23 -18.10
N ALA A 31 7.44 5.59 -18.05
CA ALA A 31 6.58 5.68 -19.23
C ALA A 31 7.06 6.77 -20.19
N ALA A 32 7.47 7.93 -19.66
CA ALA A 32 8.02 9.03 -20.45
C ALA A 32 9.32 8.61 -21.16
N ARG A 33 10.24 7.94 -20.46
CA ARG A 33 11.47 7.39 -21.06
C ARG A 33 11.21 6.38 -22.17
N ARG A 34 10.09 5.65 -22.10
CA ARG A 34 9.66 4.70 -23.13
C ARG A 34 8.89 5.35 -24.29
N GLY A 35 8.66 6.66 -24.24
CA GLY A 35 7.88 7.39 -25.26
C GLY A 35 6.40 7.04 -25.26
N GLN A 36 5.86 6.57 -24.13
CA GLN A 36 4.44 6.23 -24.02
C GLN A 36 3.57 7.49 -23.88
N ALA A 37 2.36 7.44 -24.43
CA ALA A 37 1.40 8.53 -24.30
C ALA A 37 0.86 8.61 -22.86
N GLU A 38 0.66 9.85 -22.38
CA GLU A 38 0.09 10.17 -21.06
C GLU A 38 0.83 9.47 -19.88
N PRO A 39 2.14 9.74 -19.71
CA PRO A 39 2.96 9.10 -18.68
C PRO A 39 2.40 9.30 -17.27
N GLU A 40 1.89 10.49 -16.95
CA GLU A 40 1.28 10.77 -15.64
C GLU A 40 0.04 9.89 -15.37
N ARG A 41 -0.81 9.69 -16.38
CA ARG A 41 -1.96 8.79 -16.26
C ARG A 41 -1.52 7.34 -16.05
N ILE A 42 -0.48 6.91 -16.76
CA ILE A 42 0.10 5.57 -16.58
C ILE A 42 0.65 5.42 -15.15
N GLY A 43 1.40 6.41 -14.66
CA GLY A 43 1.94 6.41 -13.30
C GLY A 43 0.85 6.27 -12.24
N THR A 44 -0.21 7.09 -12.35
CA THR A 44 -1.37 7.03 -11.44
C THR A 44 -2.08 5.68 -11.50
N ALA A 45 -2.34 5.16 -12.70
CA ALA A 45 -3.01 3.86 -12.86
C ALA A 45 -2.20 2.71 -12.26
N VAL A 46 -0.88 2.69 -12.49
CA VAL A 46 0.02 1.67 -11.92
C VAL A 46 0.06 1.77 -10.39
N ALA A 47 0.11 2.97 -9.83
CA ALA A 47 0.11 3.16 -8.38
C ALA A 47 -1.21 2.69 -7.73
N ILE A 48 -2.36 2.96 -8.35
CA ILE A 48 -3.66 2.47 -7.86
C ILE A 48 -3.64 0.94 -7.80
N LEU A 49 -3.27 0.27 -8.90
CA LEU A 49 -3.20 -1.18 -8.98
C LEU A 49 -2.18 -1.78 -7.99
N ALA A 50 -1.04 -1.13 -7.80
CA ALA A 50 -0.03 -1.57 -6.84
C ALA A 50 -0.57 -1.50 -5.40
N GLY A 51 -1.31 -0.45 -5.05
CA GLY A 51 -1.94 -0.34 -3.74
C GLY A 51 -3.03 -1.41 -3.54
N ASP A 52 -3.88 -1.65 -4.54
CA ASP A 52 -4.92 -2.68 -4.48
C ASP A 52 -4.31 -4.08 -4.30
N LEU A 53 -3.27 -4.40 -5.07
CA LEU A 53 -2.57 -5.68 -4.97
C LEU A 53 -1.87 -5.86 -3.63
N ALA A 54 -1.23 -4.81 -3.11
CA ALA A 54 -0.65 -4.83 -1.77
C ALA A 54 -1.71 -5.07 -0.68
N SER A 55 -2.95 -4.63 -0.90
CA SER A 55 -4.06 -4.92 0.01
C SER A 55 -4.48 -6.38 -0.04
N VAL A 56 -4.65 -6.95 -1.23
CA VAL A 56 -5.04 -8.36 -1.41
C VAL A 56 -3.99 -9.28 -0.79
N LEU A 57 -2.71 -9.01 -1.06
CA LEU A 57 -1.60 -9.76 -0.48
C LEU A 57 -1.63 -9.68 1.05
N ALA A 58 -1.84 -8.50 1.65
CA ALA A 58 -1.93 -8.39 3.10
C ALA A 58 -3.07 -9.23 3.70
N ASP A 59 -4.21 -9.34 3.00
CA ASP A 59 -5.33 -10.20 3.41
C ASP A 59 -4.95 -11.69 3.30
N GLN A 60 -4.34 -12.13 2.20
CA GLN A 60 -3.85 -13.50 2.02
C GLN A 60 -2.82 -13.89 3.10
N LEU A 61 -1.82 -13.04 3.32
CA LEU A 61 -0.78 -13.23 4.35
C LEU A 61 -1.36 -13.44 5.74
N LEU A 62 -2.40 -12.68 6.08
CA LEU A 62 -3.02 -12.79 7.39
C LEU A 62 -3.79 -14.12 7.52
N LEU A 63 -4.50 -14.53 6.46
CA LEU A 63 -5.22 -15.81 6.43
C LEU A 63 -4.27 -17.02 6.47
N GLU A 64 -3.11 -16.91 5.83
CA GLU A 64 -2.11 -17.99 5.72
C GLU A 64 -1.10 -18.00 6.88
N SER A 65 -1.11 -16.99 7.76
CA SER A 65 -0.16 -16.81 8.88
C SER A 65 -0.04 -17.96 9.89
N GLY A 66 -0.93 -18.96 9.84
CA GLY A 66 -0.97 -20.07 10.80
C GLY A 66 -1.43 -19.67 12.20
N PHE A 67 -1.94 -18.45 12.41
CA PHE A 67 -2.46 -18.05 13.71
C PHE A 67 -3.69 -18.87 14.12
N PRO A 68 -3.87 -19.16 15.44
CA PRO A 68 -5.08 -19.77 15.94
C PRO A 68 -6.33 -18.96 15.54
N PRO A 69 -7.47 -19.61 15.21
CA PRO A 69 -8.65 -18.92 14.68
C PRO A 69 -9.12 -17.72 15.51
N VAL A 70 -9.05 -17.82 16.84
CA VAL A 70 -9.42 -16.71 17.76
C VAL A 70 -8.51 -15.50 17.63
N ARG A 71 -7.20 -15.70 17.41
CA ARG A 71 -6.23 -14.62 17.21
C ARG A 71 -6.36 -14.02 15.81
N LEU A 72 -6.58 -14.86 14.81
CA LEU A 72 -6.83 -14.43 13.43
C LEU A 72 -8.08 -13.54 13.33
N ALA A 73 -9.20 -13.96 13.96
CA ALA A 73 -10.43 -13.18 13.97
C ALA A 73 -10.24 -11.79 14.62
N ALA A 74 -9.56 -11.73 15.78
CA ALA A 74 -9.27 -10.47 16.45
C ALA A 74 -8.33 -9.55 15.63
N ALA A 75 -7.36 -10.15 14.92
CA ALA A 75 -6.46 -9.42 14.02
C ALA A 75 -7.22 -8.85 12.80
N LEU A 76 -8.07 -9.65 12.16
CA LEU A 76 -8.90 -9.23 11.03
C LEU A 76 -9.86 -8.11 11.42
N GLU A 77 -10.53 -8.21 12.57
CA GLU A 77 -11.42 -7.15 13.07
C GLU A 77 -10.66 -5.82 13.21
N ARG A 78 -9.48 -5.83 13.84
CA ARG A 78 -8.65 -4.64 13.99
C ARG A 78 -8.17 -4.12 12.63
N TYR A 79 -7.74 -5.00 11.74
CA TYR A 79 -7.23 -4.67 10.42
C TYR A 79 -8.30 -4.03 9.52
N HIS A 80 -9.52 -4.58 9.50
CA HIS A 80 -10.64 -4.02 8.74
C HIS A 80 -11.14 -2.70 9.30
N ARG A 81 -11.20 -2.55 10.63
CA ARG A 81 -11.52 -1.27 11.26
C ARG A 81 -10.52 -0.19 10.86
N MET A 82 -9.23 -0.49 10.96
CA MET A 82 -8.15 0.40 10.55
C MET A 82 -8.31 0.85 9.09
N ARG A 83 -8.57 -0.07 8.14
CA ARG A 83 -8.78 0.28 6.73
C ARG A 83 -10.01 1.17 6.50
N THR A 84 -11.08 0.92 7.24
CA THR A 84 -12.31 1.74 7.18
C THR A 84 -12.04 3.15 7.70
N GLU A 85 -11.38 3.29 8.85
CA GLU A 85 -11.03 4.58 9.46
C GLU A 85 -10.08 5.39 8.56
N MET A 86 -9.08 4.73 7.99
CA MET A 86 -8.16 5.33 7.02
C MET A 86 -8.91 5.89 5.79
N ALA A 87 -9.78 5.08 5.17
CA ALA A 87 -10.53 5.50 3.99
C ALA A 87 -11.50 6.65 4.31
N ALA A 88 -12.15 6.61 5.47
CA ALA A 88 -13.01 7.69 5.93
C ALA A 88 -12.22 8.98 6.18
N GLY A 89 -11.04 8.89 6.79
CA GLY A 89 -10.15 10.04 7.02
C GLY A 89 -9.60 10.64 5.73
N ALA A 90 -9.23 9.80 4.75
CA ALA A 90 -8.81 10.26 3.43
C ALA A 90 -9.96 10.96 2.69
N HIS A 91 -11.15 10.36 2.69
CA HIS A 91 -12.34 10.96 2.08
C HIS A 91 -12.67 12.32 2.70
N LEU A 92 -12.73 12.39 4.04
CA LEU A 92 -13.04 13.63 4.74
C LEU A 92 -12.02 14.73 4.41
N GLY A 93 -10.72 14.40 4.39
CA GLY A 93 -9.67 15.35 4.00
C GLY A 93 -9.77 15.85 2.55
N LEU A 94 -10.44 15.13 1.66
CA LEU A 94 -10.66 15.56 0.27
C LEU A 94 -11.86 16.49 0.11
N ILE A 95 -12.93 16.28 0.89
CA ILE A 95 -14.20 17.03 0.74
C ILE A 95 -14.32 18.21 1.70
N ASP A 96 -13.53 18.23 2.76
CA ASP A 96 -13.59 19.25 3.81
C ASP A 96 -12.18 19.70 4.20
N ALA A 97 -11.73 20.79 3.58
CA ALA A 97 -10.42 21.39 3.83
C ALA A 97 -10.28 21.98 5.25
N ASP A 98 -11.40 22.26 5.92
CA ASP A 98 -11.45 22.81 7.29
C ASP A 98 -11.77 21.72 8.33
N ALA A 99 -11.82 20.45 7.93
CA ALA A 99 -12.08 19.33 8.81
C ALA A 99 -11.14 19.37 10.03
N ASP A 100 -11.70 19.10 11.22
CA ASP A 100 -10.95 19.14 12.48
C ASP A 100 -9.67 18.29 12.36
N ALA A 101 -8.53 18.97 12.42
CA ALA A 101 -7.22 18.34 12.32
C ALA A 101 -7.02 17.22 13.36
N ARG A 102 -7.69 17.28 14.52
CA ARG A 102 -7.67 16.21 15.52
C ARG A 102 -8.49 15.01 15.11
N LEU A 103 -9.63 15.21 14.44
CA LEU A 103 -10.44 14.12 13.90
C LEU A 103 -9.73 13.45 12.73
N LEU A 104 -9.18 14.23 11.80
CA LEU A 104 -8.34 13.71 10.72
C LEU A 104 -7.13 12.96 11.27
N ALA A 105 -6.45 13.50 12.28
CA ALA A 105 -5.35 12.83 12.95
C ALA A 105 -5.76 11.59 13.75
N ALA A 106 -6.99 11.50 14.26
CA ALA A 106 -7.49 10.29 14.92
C ALA A 106 -7.77 9.18 13.90
N LEU A 107 -8.47 9.51 12.81
CA LEU A 107 -8.78 8.60 11.71
C LEU A 107 -7.52 8.11 10.99
N LYS A 108 -6.59 9.01 10.71
CA LYS A 108 -5.28 8.68 10.11
C LYS A 108 -4.34 8.05 11.14
N GLY A 109 -4.24 8.60 12.36
CA GLY A 109 -3.29 8.20 13.39
C GLY A 109 -3.51 6.79 13.94
N GLY A 110 -4.77 6.34 14.09
CA GLY A 110 -5.09 4.94 14.42
C GLY A 110 -4.65 3.93 13.34
N SER A 111 -4.48 4.43 12.10
CA SER A 111 -4.03 3.67 10.93
C SER A 111 -2.51 3.73 10.70
N TYR A 112 -1.83 4.71 11.31
CA TYR A 112 -0.39 4.95 11.17
C TYR A 112 0.44 4.54 12.39
N THR A 113 -0.16 4.23 13.55
CA THR A 113 0.55 3.87 14.81
C THR A 113 0.64 2.36 15.06
N VAL A 114 1.05 1.62 14.04
CA VAL A 114 1.83 0.39 14.25
C VAL A 114 3.25 0.74 13.79
N GLU A 115 4.15 1.00 14.74
CA GLU A 115 5.56 1.27 14.46
C GLU A 115 6.16 0.13 13.60
N GLY A 116 6.60 0.45 12.39
CA GLY A 116 7.23 -0.50 11.46
C GLY A 116 7.82 0.20 10.23
N PRO A 117 8.93 -0.30 9.68
CA PRO A 117 9.95 0.52 9.03
C PRO A 117 9.61 0.95 7.59
N MET A 118 10.33 1.98 7.15
CA MET A 118 10.61 2.35 5.75
C MET A 118 10.42 1.21 4.76
N ILE A 119 9.69 1.44 3.68
CA ILE A 119 9.69 0.48 2.60
C ILE A 119 9.97 1.18 1.27
N ASP A 120 11.23 1.07 0.85
CA ASP A 120 11.59 1.06 -0.56
C ASP A 120 10.80 -0.08 -1.25
N ALA A 121 10.33 0.10 -2.46
CA ALA A 121 9.69 -0.95 -3.27
C ALA A 121 10.41 -2.32 -3.13
N ASN A 122 11.74 -2.31 -3.18
CA ASN A 122 12.59 -3.50 -2.99
C ASN A 122 12.56 -4.08 -1.58
N LYS A 123 12.50 -3.21 -0.57
CA LYS A 123 12.32 -3.60 0.83
C LYS A 123 10.92 -4.13 1.09
N LEU A 124 9.91 -3.75 0.29
CA LEU A 124 8.53 -4.25 0.40
C LEU A 124 8.50 -5.70 0.00
N ILE A 125 9.09 -5.95 -1.17
CA ILE A 125 9.19 -7.26 -1.76
C ILE A 125 10.05 -8.14 -0.85
N ALA A 126 11.13 -7.62 -0.29
CA ALA A 126 11.97 -8.34 0.66
C ALA A 126 11.25 -8.62 1.99
N GLU A 127 10.58 -7.65 2.61
CA GLU A 127 9.83 -7.86 3.85
C GLU A 127 8.61 -8.77 3.64
N ALA A 128 7.94 -8.66 2.50
CA ALA A 128 6.91 -9.62 2.12
C ALA A 128 7.53 -11.01 1.98
N LYS A 129 8.62 -11.18 1.22
CA LYS A 129 9.32 -12.46 1.07
C LYS A 129 9.90 -13.04 2.38
N ASP A 130 10.40 -12.21 3.29
CA ASP A 130 10.99 -12.62 4.58
C ASP A 130 9.93 -12.92 5.65
N ALA A 131 8.77 -12.25 5.60
CA ALA A 131 7.61 -12.57 6.44
C ALA A 131 6.90 -13.86 5.97
N LEU A 132 7.34 -14.42 4.84
CA LEU A 132 6.68 -15.50 4.13
C LEU A 132 7.51 -16.76 4.14
N ASP A 133 7.02 -17.75 4.88
CA ASP A 133 7.49 -19.11 4.73
C ASP A 133 7.07 -19.61 3.31
N PRO A 134 8.02 -19.93 2.42
CA PRO A 134 7.69 -20.40 1.08
C PRO A 134 6.91 -21.72 1.07
N ASP A 135 6.86 -22.46 2.18
CA ASP A 135 6.04 -23.67 2.33
C ASP A 135 4.57 -23.35 2.68
N VAL A 136 4.25 -22.09 2.94
CA VAL A 136 2.91 -21.61 3.36
C VAL A 136 2.19 -20.85 2.26
N LEU A 137 2.92 -20.27 1.30
CA LEU A 137 2.34 -19.54 0.17
C LEU A 137 1.89 -20.44 -0.96
N ASP A 138 0.69 -20.17 -1.49
CA ASP A 138 0.27 -20.74 -2.76
C ASP A 138 0.94 -20.04 -3.97
N ALA A 139 0.81 -20.66 -5.14
CA ALA A 139 1.40 -20.16 -6.37
C ALA A 139 0.83 -18.78 -6.79
N ASP A 140 -0.42 -18.48 -6.40
CA ASP A 140 -1.11 -17.25 -6.76
C ASP A 140 -0.55 -16.07 -5.95
N ALA A 141 -0.27 -16.27 -4.66
CA ALA A 141 0.39 -15.28 -3.80
C ALA A 141 1.82 -14.96 -4.28
N ILE A 142 2.58 -15.98 -4.72
CA ILE A 142 3.91 -15.79 -5.30
C ILE A 142 3.83 -14.96 -6.59
N GLN A 143 2.88 -15.26 -7.46
CA GLN A 143 2.66 -14.50 -8.69
C GLN A 143 2.24 -13.06 -8.40
N ALA A 144 1.35 -12.85 -7.44
CA ALA A 144 0.91 -11.53 -7.00
C ALA A 144 2.06 -10.70 -6.41
N LEU A 145 2.98 -11.31 -5.67
CA LEU A 145 4.20 -10.63 -5.18
C LEU A 145 5.13 -10.22 -6.32
N GLY A 146 5.30 -11.09 -7.33
CA GLY A 146 6.05 -10.77 -8.54
C GLY A 146 5.43 -9.59 -9.30
N LEU A 147 4.11 -9.62 -9.49
CA LEU A 147 3.39 -8.52 -10.13
C LEU A 147 3.50 -7.22 -9.33
N LEU A 148 3.38 -7.28 -8.00
CA LEU A 148 3.55 -6.10 -7.15
C LEU A 148 4.95 -5.53 -7.33
N ALA A 149 5.99 -6.38 -7.37
CA ALA A 149 7.37 -5.99 -7.59
C ALA A 149 7.57 -5.21 -8.89
N ASP A 150 7.00 -5.73 -9.98
CA ASP A 150 7.05 -5.09 -11.29
C ASP A 150 6.35 -3.72 -11.28
N LEU A 151 5.18 -3.64 -10.64
CA LEU A 151 4.41 -2.40 -10.53
C LEU A 151 5.11 -1.32 -9.69
N VAL A 152 5.84 -1.71 -8.64
CA VAL A 152 6.59 -0.76 -7.81
C VAL A 152 7.99 -0.44 -8.38
N GLY A 153 8.40 -1.11 -9.46
CA GLY A 153 9.66 -0.88 -10.16
C GLY A 153 10.87 -1.48 -9.46
N GLY A 154 10.69 -2.65 -8.84
CA GLY A 154 11.77 -3.45 -8.27
C GLY A 154 12.23 -4.53 -9.22
N SER A 155 13.31 -4.25 -9.97
CA SER A 155 14.10 -5.24 -10.70
C SER A 155 15.54 -5.23 -10.18
#